data_AF-A0A3S1DPF5-F1
#
_entry.id   AF-A0A3S1DPF5-F1
#
_cell.length_a   1.000
_cell.length_b   1.000
_cell.length_c   1.000
_cell.angle_alpha   90.00
_cell.angle_beta   90.00
_cell.angle_gamma   90.00
#
_symmetry.space_group_name_H-M   'P 1'
#
loop_
_entity.id
_entity.type
_entity.pdbx_description
1 polymer ?
#
loop_
_entity_poly.entity_id
_entity_poly.type
_entity_poly.pdbx_seq_one_letter_code
_entity_poly.pdbx_strand_id
1 'polypeptide(L)'
;MSKIIDYRKLLGVTKTADLKELKTSYRNLMKEWHPDKFEGLDEEKKSAAEAKSKALIEAYHFLVSIAPETIEAALPAYTATISASMIHDFSYSKTTLQIQFQDGSSYEYLDVPKALYVKLVNSDTPGRFCRRHIYHEFVYRKVSKAVEV
;
A
#
# COMPACT_ATOMS: atom_id res chain seq x y z
N MET A 1 8.55 10.72 -6.92
CA MET A 1 8.93 9.29 -6.98
C MET A 1 7.74 8.46 -6.51
N SER A 2 7.57 7.26 -7.04
CA SER A 2 6.48 6.35 -6.61
C SER A 2 6.77 5.86 -5.19
N LYS A 3 5.74 5.82 -4.34
CA LYS A 3 5.80 5.33 -2.96
C LYS A 3 6.41 3.92 -2.89
N ILE A 4 6.14 3.08 -3.90
CA ILE A 4 6.67 1.72 -4.00
C ILE A 4 8.19 1.73 -4.16
N ILE A 5 8.73 2.60 -5.01
CA ILE A 5 10.17 2.70 -5.28
C ILE A 5 10.91 3.13 -4.02
N ASP A 6 10.36 4.13 -3.31
CA ASP A 6 10.98 4.68 -2.11
C ASP A 6 11.04 3.63 -0.99
N TYR A 7 9.98 2.84 -0.80
CA TYR A 7 9.97 1.74 0.18
C TYR A 7 10.88 0.57 -0.20
N ARG A 8 10.99 0.24 -1.49
CA ARG A 8 11.94 -0.79 -1.94
C ARG A 8 13.37 -0.38 -1.66
N LYS A 9 13.71 0.88 -1.94
CA LYS A 9 15.03 1.45 -1.59
C LYS A 9 15.26 1.44 -0.08
N LEU A 10 14.24 1.79 0.71
CA LEU A 10 14.33 1.82 2.18
C LEU A 10 14.57 0.43 2.80
N LEU A 11 13.97 -0.62 2.24
CA LEU A 11 14.26 -2.01 2.63
C LEU A 11 15.44 -2.63 1.88
N GLY A 12 16.10 -1.91 0.97
CA GLY A 12 17.20 -2.48 0.17
C GLY A 12 16.81 -3.68 -0.70
N VAL A 13 15.56 -3.75 -1.15
CA VAL A 13 15.04 -4.87 -1.95
C VAL A 13 14.79 -4.47 -3.40
N THR A 14 14.82 -5.47 -4.29
CA THR A 14 14.58 -5.26 -5.72
C THR A 14 13.08 -5.22 -6.05
N LYS A 15 12.75 -4.91 -7.31
CA LYS A 15 11.36 -4.93 -7.81
C LYS A 15 10.73 -6.32 -7.76
N THR A 16 11.54 -7.36 -7.87
CA THR A 16 11.14 -8.77 -7.95
C THR A 16 11.22 -9.49 -6.62
N ALA A 17 11.46 -8.76 -5.52
CA ALA A 17 11.59 -9.36 -4.21
C ALA A 17 10.31 -10.10 -3.80
N ASP A 18 10.48 -11.35 -3.37
CA ASP A 18 9.41 -12.20 -2.88
C ASP A 18 9.09 -11.90 -1.40
N LEU A 19 8.06 -12.55 -0.84
CA LEU A 19 7.70 -12.33 0.57
C LEU A 19 8.82 -12.75 1.53
N LYS A 20 9.62 -13.76 1.17
CA LYS A 20 10.71 -14.27 2.00
C LYS A 20 11.85 -13.27 2.09
N GLU A 21 12.24 -12.66 0.97
CA GLU A 21 13.24 -11.61 0.86
C GLU A 21 12.80 -10.35 1.63
N LEU A 22 11.55 -9.91 1.44
CA LEU A 22 10.99 -8.78 2.19
C LEU A 22 11.08 -9.01 3.71
N LYS A 23 10.67 -10.21 4.16
CA LYS A 23 10.71 -10.59 5.58
C LYS A 23 12.12 -10.68 6.12
N THR A 24 13.05 -11.21 5.33
CA THR A 24 14.46 -11.35 5.72
C THR A 24 15.13 -9.98 5.83
N SER A 25 14.95 -9.12 4.83
CA SER A 25 15.50 -7.76 4.86
C SER A 25 14.95 -6.95 6.01
N TYR A 26 13.63 -6.95 6.21
CA TYR A 26 12.99 -6.28 7.33
C TYR A 26 13.54 -6.73 8.69
N ARG A 27 13.70 -8.05 8.90
CA ARG A 27 14.28 -8.59 10.15
C ARG A 27 15.71 -8.13 10.38
N ASN A 28 16.53 -8.06 9.33
CA ASN A 28 17.92 -7.61 9.44
C ASN A 28 17.97 -6.11 9.78
N LEU A 29 17.19 -5.28 9.08
CA LEU A 29 17.11 -3.84 9.34
C LEU A 29 16.55 -3.52 10.72
N MET A 30 15.51 -4.23 11.17
CA MET A 30 14.99 -4.04 12.53
C MET A 30 15.98 -4.46 13.61
N LYS A 31 16.82 -5.47 13.38
CA LYS A 31 17.91 -5.79 14.33
C LYS A 31 18.95 -4.67 14.44
N GLU A 32 19.15 -3.88 13.40
CA GLU A 32 20.08 -2.75 13.41
C GLU A 32 19.47 -1.50 14.02
N TRP A 33 18.20 -1.23 13.71
CA TRP A 33 17.50 0.03 14.01
C TRP A 33 16.46 -0.10 15.12
N HIS A 34 16.43 -1.20 15.89
CA HIS A 34 15.49 -1.36 17.00
C HIS A 34 15.70 -0.28 18.07
N PRO A 35 14.64 0.39 18.57
CA PRO A 35 14.75 1.42 19.61
C PRO A 35 15.58 0.98 20.82
N ASP A 36 15.43 -0.28 21.28
CA ASP A 36 16.20 -0.86 22.40
C ASP A 36 17.72 -0.73 22.24
N LYS A 37 18.25 -0.74 21.01
CA LYS A 37 19.70 -0.59 20.77
C LYS A 37 20.20 0.83 20.98
N PHE A 38 19.30 1.80 21.02
CA PHE A 38 19.61 3.22 21.17
C PHE A 38 19.16 3.77 22.53
N GLU A 39 18.72 2.90 23.44
CA GLU A 39 18.46 3.28 24.83
C GLU A 39 19.75 3.76 25.50
N GLY A 40 19.67 4.91 26.19
CA GLY A 40 20.80 5.53 26.89
C GLY A 40 21.76 6.32 25.98
N LEU A 41 21.47 6.47 24.69
CA LEU A 41 22.18 7.38 23.78
C LEU A 41 21.55 8.78 23.76
N ASP A 42 22.23 9.73 23.12
CA ASP A 42 21.74 11.09 22.90
C ASP A 42 20.33 11.12 22.29
N GLU A 43 19.49 12.04 22.75
CA GLU A 43 18.07 12.18 22.36
C GLU A 43 17.88 12.25 20.83
N GLU A 44 18.81 12.92 20.13
CA GLU A 44 18.78 13.04 18.67
C GLU A 44 18.97 11.68 17.97
N LYS A 45 19.85 10.81 18.48
CA LYS A 45 20.08 9.47 17.93
C LYS A 45 18.89 8.55 18.18
N LYS A 46 18.27 8.67 19.35
CA LYS A 46 17.06 7.92 19.70
C LYS A 46 15.90 8.31 18.78
N SER A 47 15.64 9.61 18.62
CA SER A 47 14.59 10.11 17.73
C SER A 47 14.80 9.67 16.28
N ALA A 48 16.04 9.71 15.79
CA ALA A 48 16.37 9.23 14.45
C ALA A 48 16.14 7.71 14.27
N ALA A 49 16.48 6.89 15.27
CA ALA A 49 16.23 5.45 15.25
C ALA A 49 14.73 5.11 15.31
N GLU A 50 13.96 5.82 16.12
CA GLU A 50 12.49 5.69 16.19
C GLU A 50 11.83 6.06 14.85
N ALA A 51 12.20 7.21 14.26
CA ALA A 51 11.69 7.62 12.96
C ALA A 51 12.01 6.59 11.86
N LYS A 52 13.23 6.04 11.88
CA LYS A 52 13.68 5.06 10.90
C LYS A 52 13.00 3.69 11.08
N SER A 53 12.88 3.19 12.31
CA SER A 53 12.19 1.93 12.60
C SER A 53 10.71 2.01 12.23
N LYS A 54 10.03 3.13 12.53
CA LYS A 54 8.66 3.37 12.09
C LYS A 54 8.52 3.33 10.56
N ALA A 55 9.45 3.97 9.84
CA ALA A 55 9.47 3.96 8.38
C ALA A 55 9.72 2.54 7.80
N LEU A 56 10.60 1.75 8.44
CA LEU A 56 10.86 0.35 8.07
C LEU A 56 9.61 -0.52 8.24
N ILE A 57 8.89 -0.36 9.35
CA ILE A 57 7.64 -1.07 9.64
C ILE A 57 6.57 -0.74 8.59
N GLU A 58 6.35 0.56 8.33
CA GLU A 58 5.37 1.00 7.31
C GLU A 58 5.72 0.45 5.93
N ALA A 59 6.99 0.58 5.51
CA ALA A 59 7.47 0.09 4.22
C ALA A 59 7.29 -1.42 4.07
N TYR A 60 7.62 -2.19 5.12
CA TYR A 60 7.45 -3.65 5.12
C TYR A 60 5.99 -4.05 4.95
N HIS A 61 5.09 -3.54 5.80
CA HIS A 61 3.66 -3.87 5.70
C HIS A 61 3.06 -3.42 4.37
N PHE A 62 3.49 -2.28 3.85
CA PHE A 62 3.06 -1.80 2.56
C PHE A 62 3.51 -2.73 1.43
N LEU A 63 4.80 -3.09 1.35
CA LEU A 63 5.32 -3.93 0.27
C LEU A 63 4.75 -5.35 0.32
N VAL A 64 4.55 -5.91 1.52
CA VAL A 64 3.86 -7.20 1.70
C VAL A 64 2.44 -7.12 1.16
N SER A 65 1.69 -6.05 1.46
CA SER A 65 0.29 -5.93 1.03
C SER A 65 0.08 -5.84 -0.50
N ILE A 66 1.13 -5.50 -1.25
CA ILE A 66 1.13 -5.42 -2.72
C ILE A 66 1.99 -6.51 -3.37
N ALA A 67 2.52 -7.44 -2.59
CA ALA A 67 3.33 -8.52 -3.12
C ALA A 67 2.46 -9.44 -3.98
N PRO A 68 2.98 -9.98 -5.11
CA PRO A 68 2.20 -10.84 -6.00
C PRO A 68 1.51 -12.00 -5.28
N GLU A 69 2.23 -12.66 -4.36
CA GLU A 69 1.70 -13.76 -3.53
C GLU A 69 0.51 -13.31 -2.66
N THR A 70 0.56 -12.09 -2.11
CA THR A 70 -0.54 -11.56 -1.27
C THR A 70 -1.73 -11.14 -2.13
N ILE A 71 -1.49 -10.57 -3.30
CA ILE A 71 -2.53 -10.22 -4.27
C ILE A 71 -3.23 -11.48 -4.79
N GLU A 72 -2.48 -12.51 -5.14
CA GLU A 72 -3.00 -13.79 -5.62
C GLU A 72 -3.88 -14.47 -4.56
N ALA A 73 -3.42 -14.51 -3.31
CA ALA A 73 -4.21 -15.03 -2.19
C ALA A 73 -5.52 -14.24 -1.97
N ALA A 74 -5.52 -12.93 -2.21
CA ALA A 74 -6.69 -12.05 -2.04
C ALA A 74 -7.56 -11.95 -3.31
N LEU A 75 -7.12 -12.49 -4.44
CA LEU A 75 -7.77 -12.33 -5.75
C LEU A 75 -9.23 -12.81 -5.78
N PRO A 76 -9.62 -13.94 -5.15
CA PRO A 76 -11.02 -14.37 -5.14
C PRO A 76 -11.94 -13.34 -4.47
N ALA A 77 -11.53 -12.82 -3.30
CA ALA A 77 -12.30 -11.83 -2.56
C ALA A 77 -12.37 -10.50 -3.32
N TYR A 78 -11.25 -10.07 -3.92
CA TYR A 78 -11.21 -8.87 -4.76
C TYR A 78 -12.17 -8.98 -5.95
N THR A 79 -12.10 -10.10 -6.68
CA THR A 79 -12.94 -10.36 -7.86
C THR A 79 -14.42 -10.35 -7.50
N ALA A 80 -14.80 -10.94 -6.37
CA ALA A 80 -16.17 -10.90 -5.86
C ALA A 80 -16.65 -9.47 -5.61
N THR A 81 -15.86 -8.65 -4.91
CA THR A 81 -16.19 -7.24 -4.66
C THR A 81 -16.38 -6.46 -5.96
N ILE A 82 -15.40 -6.45 -6.87
CA ILE A 82 -15.47 -5.60 -8.07
C ILE A 82 -16.53 -6.04 -9.08
N SER A 83 -17.05 -7.28 -8.94
CA SER A 83 -18.08 -7.84 -9.81
C SER A 83 -19.50 -7.61 -9.26
N ALA A 84 -19.67 -7.67 -7.94
CA ALA A 84 -20.99 -7.66 -7.30
C ALA A 84 -21.32 -6.35 -6.57
N SER A 85 -20.31 -5.61 -6.12
CA SER A 85 -20.50 -4.43 -5.26
C SER A 85 -20.38 -3.13 -6.07
N MET A 86 -21.34 -2.23 -5.89
CA MET A 86 -21.26 -0.87 -6.46
C MET A 86 -20.25 -0.03 -5.68
N ILE A 87 -19.69 0.98 -6.36
CA ILE A 87 -18.87 2.00 -5.71
C ILE A 87 -19.76 2.83 -4.78
N HIS A 88 -19.33 2.96 -3.52
CA HIS A 88 -19.96 3.83 -2.53
C HIS A 88 -19.36 5.24 -2.60
N ASP A 89 -18.03 5.33 -2.54
CA ASP A 89 -17.29 6.58 -2.59
C ASP A 89 -15.86 6.33 -3.12
N PHE A 90 -15.17 7.38 -3.53
CA PHE A 90 -13.76 7.31 -3.89
C PHE A 90 -13.02 8.63 -3.62
N SER A 91 -11.76 8.52 -3.24
CA SER A 91 -10.90 9.67 -2.95
C SER A 91 -9.55 9.50 -3.63
N TYR A 92 -8.86 10.62 -3.88
CA TYR A 92 -7.57 10.61 -4.55
C TYR A 92 -6.58 11.51 -3.83
N SER A 93 -5.43 10.95 -3.46
CA SER A 93 -4.35 11.68 -2.78
C SER A 93 -3.02 11.35 -3.41
N LYS A 94 -2.29 12.39 -3.84
CA LYS A 94 -1.00 12.30 -4.56
C LYS A 94 -1.13 11.48 -5.85
N THR A 95 -0.94 10.17 -5.78
CA THR A 95 -1.04 9.19 -6.87
C THR A 95 -1.79 7.92 -6.46
N THR A 96 -2.45 7.94 -5.30
CA THR A 96 -3.24 6.82 -4.79
C THR A 96 -4.71 7.14 -4.94
N LEU A 97 -5.43 6.29 -5.66
CA LEU A 97 -6.89 6.30 -5.73
C LEU A 97 -7.43 5.28 -4.72
N GLN A 98 -8.25 5.71 -3.78
CA GLN A 98 -8.99 4.84 -2.89
C GLN A 98 -10.43 4.72 -3.37
N ILE A 99 -10.94 3.49 -3.47
CA ILE A 99 -12.34 3.20 -3.81
C ILE A 99 -12.96 2.42 -2.66
N GLN A 100 -14.07 2.91 -2.17
CA GLN A 100 -14.93 2.29 -1.17
C GLN A 100 -16.13 1.67 -1.86
N PHE A 101 -16.48 0.44 -1.50
CA PHE A 101 -17.60 -0.30 -2.08
C PHE A 101 -18.75 -0.41 -1.08
N GLN A 102 -19.97 -0.62 -1.58
CA GLN A 102 -21.16 -0.73 -0.73
C GLN A 102 -21.17 -1.95 0.20
N ASP A 103 -20.35 -2.96 -0.08
CA ASP A 103 -20.13 -4.12 0.82
C ASP A 103 -19.21 -3.78 2.02
N GLY A 104 -18.80 -2.51 2.15
CA GLY A 104 -17.91 -2.03 3.21
C GLY A 104 -16.43 -2.29 2.94
N SER A 105 -16.07 -2.95 1.84
CA SER A 105 -14.68 -3.14 1.46
C SER A 105 -14.08 -1.86 0.85
N SER A 106 -12.77 -1.72 0.96
CA SER A 106 -12.04 -0.58 0.41
C SER A 106 -10.71 -1.03 -0.17
N TYR A 107 -10.34 -0.46 -1.31
CA TYR A 107 -9.11 -0.78 -2.01
C TYR A 107 -8.40 0.49 -2.45
N GLU A 108 -7.08 0.49 -2.33
CA GLU A 108 -6.21 1.50 -2.90
C GLU A 108 -5.60 1.00 -4.20
N TYR A 109 -5.53 1.86 -5.20
CA TYR A 109 -4.85 1.68 -6.47
C TYR A 109 -3.70 2.68 -6.54
N LEU A 110 -2.50 2.15 -6.77
CA LEU A 110 -1.25 2.89 -6.69
C LEU A 110 -0.82 3.41 -8.06
N ASP A 111 -0.13 4.55 -8.04
CA ASP A 111 0.45 5.20 -9.22
C ASP A 111 -0.59 5.51 -10.32
N VAL A 112 -1.84 5.78 -9.91
CA VAL A 112 -2.92 6.21 -10.81
C VAL A 112 -2.64 7.64 -11.27
N PRO A 113 -2.56 7.91 -12.59
CA PRO A 113 -2.32 9.27 -13.09
C PRO A 113 -3.48 10.19 -12.76
N LYS A 114 -3.18 11.43 -12.32
CA LYS A 114 -4.19 12.47 -12.03
C LYS A 114 -5.16 12.69 -13.20
N ALA A 115 -4.69 12.62 -14.44
CA ALA A 115 -5.53 12.75 -15.62
C ALA A 115 -6.61 11.66 -15.71
N LEU A 116 -6.30 10.43 -15.25
CA LEU A 116 -7.27 9.35 -15.21
C LEU A 116 -8.29 9.57 -14.10
N TYR A 117 -7.86 10.06 -12.94
CA TYR A 117 -8.77 10.45 -11.86
C TYR A 117 -9.75 11.55 -12.27
N VAL A 118 -9.29 12.59 -12.98
CA VAL A 118 -10.17 13.64 -13.50
C VAL A 118 -11.23 13.07 -14.45
N LYS A 119 -10.88 12.08 -15.28
CA LYS A 119 -11.85 11.39 -16.15
C LYS A 119 -12.84 10.53 -15.35
N LEU A 120 -12.40 9.91 -14.25
CA LEU A 120 -13.27 9.16 -13.36
C LEU A 120 -14.32 10.06 -12.70
N VAL A 121 -13.90 11.21 -12.14
CA VAL A 121 -14.79 12.17 -11.48
C VAL A 121 -15.86 12.70 -12.43
N ASN A 122 -15.49 12.94 -13.70
CA ASN A 122 -16.41 13.46 -14.72
C ASN A 122 -17.20 12.37 -15.45
N SER A 123 -17.06 11.09 -15.08
CA SER A 123 -17.78 10.00 -15.72
C SER A 123 -19.17 9.85 -15.11
N ASP A 124 -20.21 9.82 -15.95
CA ASP A 124 -21.57 9.50 -15.53
C ASP A 124 -21.70 8.04 -15.04
N THR A 125 -20.71 7.19 -15.33
CA THR A 125 -20.69 5.78 -14.94
C THR A 125 -19.36 5.37 -14.28
N PRO A 126 -19.08 5.83 -13.04
CA PRO A 126 -17.80 5.57 -12.37
C PRO A 126 -17.44 4.08 -12.27
N GLY A 127 -18.41 3.21 -11.95
CA GLY A 127 -18.19 1.76 -11.87
C GLY A 127 -17.73 1.13 -13.19
N ARG A 128 -18.35 1.53 -14.31
CA ARG A 128 -17.96 1.05 -15.65
C ARG A 128 -16.58 1.59 -16.04
N PHE A 129 -16.28 2.83 -15.69
CA PHE A 129 -14.98 3.45 -15.92
C PHE A 129 -13.88 2.68 -15.18
N CYS A 130 -14.06 2.42 -13.88
CA CYS A 130 -13.08 1.68 -13.07
C CYS A 130 -12.84 0.27 -13.60
N ARG A 131 -13.88 -0.44 -14.05
CA ARG A 131 -13.74 -1.78 -14.64
C ARG A 131 -12.91 -1.79 -15.92
N ARG A 132 -12.96 -0.73 -16.72
CA ARG A 132 -12.22 -0.63 -17.99
C ARG A 132 -10.81 -0.12 -17.85
N HIS A 133 -10.56 0.74 -16.86
CA HIS A 133 -9.33 1.53 -16.82
C HIS A 133 -8.55 1.42 -15.52
N ILE A 134 -9.09 0.80 -14.46
CA ILE A 134 -8.48 0.85 -13.12
C ILE A 134 -8.24 -0.55 -12.56
N TYR A 135 -9.26 -1.39 -12.45
CA TYR A 135 -9.22 -2.64 -11.66
C TYR A 135 -8.12 -3.63 -12.06
N HIS A 136 -7.74 -3.65 -13.33
CA HIS A 136 -6.76 -4.60 -13.87
C HIS A 136 -5.49 -3.93 -14.41
N GLU A 137 -5.38 -2.60 -14.28
CA GLU A 137 -4.26 -1.82 -14.83
C GLU A 137 -3.25 -1.42 -13.74
N PHE A 138 -3.72 -1.21 -12.51
CA PHE A 138 -2.90 -0.69 -11.41
C PHE A 138 -2.69 -1.72 -10.31
N VAL A 139 -1.52 -1.64 -9.67
CA VAL A 139 -1.24 -2.37 -8.44
C VAL A 139 -2.22 -1.89 -7.38
N TYR A 140 -2.91 -2.84 -6.76
CA TYR A 140 -3.90 -2.55 -5.73
C TYR A 140 -3.59 -3.27 -4.43
N ARG A 141 -4.16 -2.78 -3.33
CA ARG A 141 -4.17 -3.44 -2.03
C ARG A 141 -5.51 -3.22 -1.35
N LYS A 142 -5.92 -4.18 -0.52
CA LYS A 142 -7.05 -3.98 0.38
C LYS A 142 -6.64 -3.01 1.50
N VAL A 143 -7.54 -2.07 1.80
CA VAL A 143 -7.42 -1.19 2.96
C VAL A 143 -8.13 -1.89 4.11
N SER A 144 -7.36 -2.28 5.11
CA SER A 144 -7.93 -2.57 6.43
C SER A 144 -8.41 -1.24 6.99
N LYS A 145 -9.62 -1.15 7.58
CA LYS A 145 -9.91 -0.04 8.51
C LYS A 145 -8.72 0.03 9.45
N ALA A 146 -8.02 1.17 9.48
CA ALA A 146 -7.03 1.38 10.51
C ALA A 146 -7.75 1.08 11.83
N VAL A 147 -7.23 0.11 12.58
CA VAL A 147 -7.61 -0.01 13.97
C VAL A 147 -7.19 1.33 14.56
N GLU A 148 -8.16 2.19 14.85
CA GLU A 148 -7.93 3.32 15.75
C GLU A 148 -7.43 2.68 17.05
N VAL A 149 -6.14 2.81 17.30
CA VAL A 149 -5.50 2.47 18.58
C VAL A 149 -5.74 3.62 19.53
#